data_AF-A0A538I913-F1
#
_entry.id   AF-A0A538I913-F1
#
_cell.length_a   1.000
_cell.length_b   1.000
_cell.length_c   1.000
_cell.angle_alpha   90.00
_cell.angle_beta   90.00
_cell.angle_gamma   90.00
#
_symmetry.space_group_name_H-M   'P 1'
#
loop_
_entity.id
_entity.type
_entity.pdbx_description
1 polymer ?
#
loop_
_entity_poly.entity_id
_entity_poly.type
_entity_poly.pdbx_seq_one_letter_code
_entity_poly.pdbx_strand_id
1 'polypeptide(L)'
;MGLVLAALALVRPAASAGSGRIDAGHGLSLVVPAGARLTHRHYTACADPVERFSVLDGRAILTIQERLGPEAGPQRQGPFRVEGPARPMECCAIEGRSGWVLHFRDHGRGFYAYLYPAGGPPRTLLHMLDSLRVAASASA
;
A
#
# COMPACT_ATOMS: atom_id res chain seq x y z
N MET A 1 13.16 34.92 -52.61
CA MET A 1 13.72 33.96 -51.64
C MET A 1 13.38 34.42 -50.23
N GLY A 2 12.81 33.55 -49.40
CA GLY A 2 12.61 33.83 -47.97
C GLY A 2 11.28 33.31 -47.43
N LEU A 3 11.18 32.00 -47.24
CA LEU A 3 10.03 31.34 -46.59
C LEU A 3 10.33 31.24 -45.09
N VAL A 4 9.64 31.99 -44.25
CA VAL A 4 9.79 31.93 -42.78
C VAL A 4 8.83 30.86 -42.25
N LEU A 5 9.38 29.69 -41.91
CA LEU A 5 8.68 28.62 -41.21
C LEU A 5 8.53 28.99 -39.73
N ALA A 6 7.33 29.40 -39.32
CA ALA A 6 6.97 29.53 -37.91
C ALA A 6 6.78 28.13 -37.30
N ALA A 7 7.73 27.69 -36.48
CA ALA A 7 7.63 26.45 -35.74
C ALA A 7 6.67 26.62 -34.55
N LEU A 8 5.50 25.96 -34.62
CA LEU A 8 4.59 25.83 -33.48
C LEU A 8 5.25 24.98 -32.39
N ALA A 9 5.68 25.62 -31.30
CA ALA A 9 6.04 24.92 -30.07
C ALA A 9 4.77 24.43 -29.37
N LEU A 10 4.39 23.17 -29.64
CA LEU A 10 3.37 22.45 -28.89
C LEU A 10 3.90 22.18 -27.48
N VAL A 11 3.57 23.06 -26.53
CA VAL A 11 3.76 22.80 -25.09
C VAL A 11 2.81 21.66 -24.71
N ARG A 12 3.35 20.44 -24.59
CA ARG A 12 2.58 19.31 -24.05
C ARG A 12 2.31 19.59 -22.56
N PRO A 13 1.05 19.64 -22.11
CA PRO A 13 0.78 19.68 -20.68
C PRO A 13 1.36 18.41 -20.06
N ALA A 14 2.19 18.57 -19.03
CA ALA A 14 2.62 17.44 -18.22
C ALA A 14 1.35 16.75 -17.71
N ALA A 15 1.12 15.51 -18.14
CA ALA A 15 0.06 14.68 -17.60
C ALA A 15 0.23 14.70 -16.08
N SER A 16 -0.71 15.35 -15.37
CA SER A 16 -0.75 15.28 -13.93
C SER A 16 -0.84 13.80 -13.60
N ALA A 17 0.27 13.24 -13.12
CA ALA A 17 0.32 11.85 -12.75
C ALA A 17 -0.61 11.73 -11.54
N GLY A 18 -1.86 11.35 -11.81
CA GLY A 18 -2.91 11.22 -10.80
C GLY A 18 -2.73 9.94 -10.00
N SER A 19 -3.39 9.87 -8.85
CA SER A 19 -3.56 8.60 -8.14
C SER A 19 -4.30 7.59 -9.02
N GLY A 20 -3.86 6.34 -9.01
CA GLY A 20 -4.47 5.26 -9.79
C GLY A 20 -4.94 4.12 -8.90
N ARG A 21 -6.06 3.49 -9.24
CA ARG A 21 -6.45 2.21 -8.63
C ARG A 21 -5.64 1.09 -9.28
N ILE A 22 -5.10 0.19 -8.46
CA ILE A 22 -4.37 -0.99 -8.89
C ILE A 22 -5.03 -2.25 -8.31
N ASP A 23 -5.04 -3.32 -9.11
CA ASP A 23 -5.33 -4.67 -8.64
C ASP A 23 -4.05 -5.26 -8.04
N ALA A 24 -4.13 -5.69 -6.78
CA ALA A 24 -3.02 -6.27 -6.04
C ALA A 24 -3.07 -7.81 -6.00
N GLY A 25 -4.08 -8.43 -6.64
CA GLY A 25 -4.32 -9.87 -6.64
C GLY A 25 -5.04 -10.33 -5.37
N HIS A 26 -5.47 -11.60 -5.37
CA HIS A 26 -6.18 -12.23 -4.24
C HIS A 26 -7.42 -11.44 -3.77
N GLY A 27 -8.12 -10.80 -4.71
CA GLY A 27 -9.28 -9.96 -4.40
C GLY A 27 -8.93 -8.67 -3.65
N LEU A 28 -7.67 -8.23 -3.69
CA LEU A 28 -7.21 -7.00 -3.05
C LEU A 28 -7.00 -5.93 -4.12
N SER A 29 -7.49 -4.72 -3.88
CA SER A 29 -7.18 -3.56 -4.72
C SER A 29 -7.08 -2.30 -3.88
N LEU A 30 -6.30 -1.32 -4.33
CA LEU A 30 -6.12 -0.06 -3.61
C LEU A 30 -5.81 1.08 -4.58
N VAL A 31 -5.95 2.31 -4.09
CA VAL A 31 -5.50 3.53 -4.78
C VAL A 31 -4.09 3.86 -4.30
N VAL A 32 -3.19 4.08 -5.25
CA VAL A 32 -1.80 4.44 -4.99
C VAL A 32 -1.48 5.80 -5.61
N PRO A 33 -0.55 6.59 -5.02
CA PRO A 33 -0.11 7.83 -5.62
C PRO A 33 0.67 7.56 -6.91
N ALA A 34 0.79 8.58 -7.75
CA ALA A 34 1.61 8.47 -8.95
C ALA A 34 3.07 8.15 -8.62
N GLY A 35 3.68 7.27 -9.43
CA GLY A 35 5.05 6.82 -9.24
C GLY A 35 5.21 5.73 -8.18
N ALA A 36 4.17 5.40 -7.42
CA ALA A 36 4.20 4.24 -6.54
C ALA A 36 4.24 2.93 -7.34
N ARG A 37 4.91 1.92 -6.78
CA ARG A 37 5.10 0.62 -7.40
C ARG A 37 4.56 -0.49 -6.53
N LEU A 38 3.69 -1.32 -7.10
CA LEU A 38 3.28 -2.59 -6.51
C LEU A 38 4.39 -3.63 -6.69
N THR A 39 4.59 -4.48 -5.68
CA THR A 39 5.44 -5.67 -5.75
C THR A 39 4.81 -6.82 -4.97
N HIS A 40 5.09 -8.04 -5.41
CA HIS A 40 4.75 -9.28 -4.73
C HIS A 40 5.98 -10.00 -4.18
N ARG A 41 7.12 -9.29 -4.10
CA ARG A 41 8.32 -9.80 -3.41
C ARG A 41 8.00 -10.02 -1.94
N HIS A 42 8.41 -11.17 -1.41
CA HIS A 42 8.43 -11.42 0.03
C HIS A 42 9.62 -10.72 0.68
N TYR A 43 9.37 -9.85 1.65
CA TYR A 43 10.40 -9.21 2.46
C TYR A 43 10.67 -9.94 3.77
N THR A 44 9.87 -10.95 4.09
CA THR A 44 9.97 -11.71 5.33
C THR A 44 9.93 -13.21 5.03
N ALA A 45 10.55 -14.02 5.89
CA ALA A 45 10.54 -15.48 5.79
C ALA A 45 9.33 -16.13 6.48
N CYS A 46 8.33 -15.34 6.89
CA CYS A 46 7.17 -15.87 7.59
C CYS A 46 6.25 -16.67 6.66
N ALA A 47 5.78 -17.81 7.17
CA ALA A 47 4.81 -18.66 6.48
C ALA A 47 3.35 -18.28 6.81
N ASP A 48 3.08 -17.74 8.00
CA ASP A 48 1.78 -17.16 8.39
C ASP A 48 2.05 -16.04 9.43
N PRO A 49 1.56 -14.81 9.21
CA PRO A 49 0.81 -14.31 8.05
C PRO A 49 1.61 -14.33 6.74
N VAL A 50 0.90 -14.59 5.63
CA VAL A 50 1.48 -14.60 4.27
C VAL A 50 1.53 -13.19 3.71
N GLU A 51 2.69 -12.77 3.23
CA GLU A 51 2.80 -11.50 2.52
C GLU A 51 2.08 -11.56 1.16
N ARG A 52 1.07 -10.69 0.99
CA ARG A 52 0.28 -10.62 -0.23
C ARG A 52 0.88 -9.66 -1.24
N PHE A 53 1.21 -8.46 -0.79
CA PHE A 53 1.85 -7.46 -1.63
C PHE A 53 2.48 -6.36 -0.78
N SER A 54 3.33 -5.57 -1.43
CA SER A 54 3.87 -4.32 -0.90
C SER A 54 3.72 -3.20 -1.94
N VAL A 55 3.49 -1.98 -1.48
CA VAL A 55 3.53 -0.76 -2.30
C VAL A 55 4.68 0.12 -1.86
N LEU A 56 5.56 0.45 -2.81
CA LEU A 56 6.69 1.33 -2.62
C LEU A 56 6.33 2.72 -3.12
N ASP A 57 6.47 3.72 -2.26
CA ASP A 57 6.33 5.15 -2.59
C ASP A 57 7.61 5.87 -2.16
N GLY A 58 8.57 5.97 -3.09
CA GLY A 58 9.94 6.39 -2.79
C GLY A 58 10.59 5.45 -1.76
N ARG A 59 10.87 5.97 -0.56
CA ARG A 59 11.42 5.19 0.58
C ARG A 59 10.35 4.64 1.52
N ALA A 60 9.10 5.08 1.37
CA ALA A 60 7.99 4.60 2.16
C ALA A 60 7.49 3.26 1.60
N ILE A 61 7.10 2.34 2.49
CA ILE A 61 6.56 1.03 2.11
C ILE A 61 5.29 0.76 2.90
N LEU A 62 4.23 0.35 2.21
CA LEU A 62 3.07 -0.31 2.80
C LEU A 62 3.16 -1.80 2.46
N THR A 63 3.20 -2.68 3.46
CA THR A 63 3.15 -4.13 3.25
C THR A 63 1.84 -4.67 3.81
N ILE A 64 1.11 -5.45 3.00
CA ILE A 64 -0.10 -6.15 3.41
C ILE A 64 0.20 -7.64 3.50
N GLN A 65 -0.04 -8.18 4.68
CA GLN A 65 0.02 -9.61 4.95
C GLN A 65 -1.36 -10.10 5.37
N GLU A 66 -1.66 -11.35 5.06
CA GLU A 66 -2.93 -11.98 5.38
C GLU A 66 -2.69 -13.22 6.25
N ARG A 67 -3.47 -13.32 7.32
CA ARG A 67 -3.51 -14.51 8.17
C ARG A 67 -4.42 -15.55 7.53
N LEU A 68 -3.93 -16.77 7.33
CA LEU A 68 -4.71 -17.86 6.73
C LEU A 68 -5.46 -18.71 7.78
N GLY A 69 -5.07 -18.60 9.05
CA GLY A 69 -5.73 -19.27 10.18
C GLY A 69 -6.95 -18.52 10.74
N PRO A 70 -7.41 -18.84 11.96
CA PRO A 70 -8.60 -18.22 12.55
C PRO A 70 -8.47 -16.69 12.58
N GLU A 71 -9.57 -16.04 12.21
CA GLU A 71 -9.66 -14.59 12.07
C GLU A 71 -9.16 -13.87 13.33
N ALA A 72 -8.22 -12.94 13.18
CA ALA A 72 -7.66 -12.15 14.26
C ALA A 72 -7.79 -10.64 13.98
N GLY A 73 -7.95 -9.86 15.03
CA GLY A 73 -8.10 -8.40 14.96
C GLY A 73 -9.54 -7.91 14.91
N PRO A 74 -9.79 -6.61 15.09
CA PRO A 74 -11.14 -6.04 15.04
C PRO A 74 -11.65 -5.95 13.60
N GLN A 75 -12.97 -6.01 13.43
CA GLN A 75 -13.60 -5.64 12.16
C GLN A 75 -13.21 -4.20 11.80
N ARG A 76 -12.85 -3.94 10.54
CA ARG A 76 -12.57 -2.59 10.06
C ARG A 76 -13.83 -1.71 10.20
N GLN A 77 -13.72 -0.63 10.98
CA GLN A 77 -14.84 0.27 11.30
C GLN A 77 -14.70 1.69 10.72
N GLY A 78 -13.62 1.98 9.98
CA GLY A 78 -13.42 3.31 9.43
C GLY A 78 -11.98 3.55 8.95
N PRO A 79 -11.57 4.82 8.84
CA PRO A 79 -10.21 5.18 8.49
C PRO A 79 -9.20 4.71 9.53
N PHE A 80 -8.03 4.30 9.07
CA PHE A 80 -6.94 3.86 9.91
C PHE A 80 -6.22 5.05 10.55
N ARG A 81 -5.72 4.83 11.76
CA ARG A 81 -4.94 5.82 12.52
C ARG A 81 -3.80 5.10 13.23
N VAL A 82 -2.70 5.82 13.42
CA VAL A 82 -1.56 5.36 14.22
C VAL A 82 -1.22 6.43 15.24
N GLU A 83 -0.70 5.99 16.39
CA GLU A 83 -0.30 6.85 17.49
C GLU A 83 1.18 6.68 17.79
N GLY A 84 1.77 7.73 18.38
CA GLY A 84 3.16 7.74 18.79
C GLY A 84 4.17 7.72 17.63
N PRO A 85 5.48 7.68 17.96
CA PRO A 85 6.54 7.58 16.97
C PRO A 85 6.61 6.18 16.35
N ALA A 86 7.18 6.07 15.15
CA ALA A 86 7.51 4.79 14.53
C ALA A 86 8.45 3.99 15.44
N ARG A 87 8.22 2.69 15.59
CA ARG A 87 9.02 1.80 16.44
C ARG A 87 9.55 0.60 15.65
N PRO A 88 10.64 -0.03 16.09
CA PRO A 88 11.00 -1.36 15.62
C PRO A 88 9.80 -2.31 15.76
N MET A 89 9.55 -3.08 14.72
CA MET A 89 8.44 -4.04 14.70
C MET A 89 9.01 -5.46 14.72
N GLU A 90 8.43 -6.29 15.56
CA GLU A 90 8.80 -7.69 15.71
C GLU A 90 7.83 -8.58 14.90
N CYS A 91 8.27 -9.81 14.62
CA CYS A 91 7.49 -10.86 13.98
C CYS A 91 6.90 -10.50 12.60
N CYS A 92 7.46 -11.09 11.53
CA CYS A 92 6.99 -10.92 10.16
C CYS A 92 7.00 -9.46 9.66
N ALA A 93 7.90 -8.63 10.19
CA ALA A 93 8.18 -7.30 9.68
C ALA A 93 9.49 -7.31 8.86
N ILE A 94 9.65 -6.32 7.97
CA ILE A 94 10.93 -6.07 7.30
C ILE A 94 11.99 -5.72 8.34
N GLU A 95 13.05 -6.52 8.40
CA GLU A 95 14.14 -6.35 9.36
C GLU A 95 14.83 -4.98 9.22
N GLY A 96 15.24 -4.41 10.35
CA GLY A 96 15.94 -3.12 10.40
C GLY A 96 15.07 -1.90 10.10
N ARG A 97 13.75 -2.08 9.92
CA ARG A 97 12.82 -0.97 9.66
C ARG A 97 11.89 -0.68 10.84
N SER A 98 11.74 0.60 11.15
CA SER A 98 10.74 1.08 12.10
C SER A 98 9.46 1.52 11.39
N GLY A 99 8.33 1.38 12.07
CA GLY A 99 7.03 1.72 11.52
C GLY A 99 5.89 1.50 12.50
N TRP A 100 4.72 1.22 11.96
CA TRP A 100 3.53 0.81 12.69
C TRP A 100 2.94 -0.45 12.07
N VAL A 101 2.33 -1.28 12.90
CA VAL A 101 1.53 -2.43 12.46
C VAL A 101 0.09 -2.21 12.88
N LEU A 102 -0.83 -2.39 11.93
CA LEU A 102 -2.26 -2.37 12.16
C LEU A 102 -2.81 -3.73 11.78
N HIS A 103 -3.54 -4.37 12.68
CA HIS A 103 -4.25 -5.61 12.38
C HIS A 103 -5.75 -5.33 12.28
N PHE A 104 -6.42 -5.93 11.31
CA PHE A 104 -7.85 -5.71 11.08
C PHE A 104 -8.47 -6.87 10.31
N ARG A 105 -9.80 -6.94 10.33
CA ARG A 105 -10.58 -7.84 9.50
C ARG A 105 -11.41 -7.10 8.49
N ASP A 106 -11.53 -7.65 7.29
CA ASP A 106 -12.40 -7.15 6.24
C ASP A 106 -12.92 -8.33 5.41
N HIS A 107 -14.23 -8.37 5.16
CA HIS A 107 -14.90 -9.45 4.42
C HIS A 107 -14.48 -10.89 4.79
N GLY A 108 -14.38 -11.21 6.09
CA GLY A 108 -14.04 -12.55 6.58
C GLY A 108 -12.55 -12.93 6.44
N ARG A 109 -11.68 -11.96 6.23
CA ARG A 109 -10.24 -12.14 6.07
C ARG A 109 -9.48 -11.30 7.09
N GLY A 110 -8.42 -11.85 7.67
CA GLY A 110 -7.59 -11.17 8.67
C GLY A 110 -6.29 -10.64 8.07
N PHE A 111 -5.97 -9.38 8.32
CA PHE A 111 -4.81 -8.71 7.73
C PHE A 111 -3.91 -8.06 8.77
N TYR A 112 -2.63 -7.98 8.41
CA TYR A 112 -1.63 -7.13 9.03
C TYR A 112 -1.13 -6.13 7.99
N ALA A 113 -1.31 -4.84 8.26
CA ALA A 113 -0.74 -3.76 7.47
C ALA A 113 0.46 -3.17 8.20
N TYR A 114 1.64 -3.28 7.59
CA TYR A 114 2.87 -2.68 8.08
C TYR A 114 3.17 -1.40 7.32
N LEU A 115 3.30 -0.29 8.05
CA LEU A 115 3.51 1.04 7.51
C LEU A 115 4.95 1.48 7.84
N TYR A 116 5.81 1.52 6.83
CA TYR A 116 7.20 1.94 6.94
C TYR A 116 7.37 3.33 6.33
N PRO A 117 7.36 4.43 7.11
CA PRO A 117 7.48 5.78 6.55
C PRO A 117 8.89 6.05 6.02
N ALA A 118 9.01 7.04 5.14
CA ALA A 118 10.31 7.63 4.77
C ALA A 118 10.84 8.65 5.81
N GLY A 119 10.04 8.93 6.84
CA GLY A 119 10.23 9.93 7.89
C GLY A 119 8.87 10.57 8.26
N GLY A 120 8.72 11.02 9.51
CA GLY A 120 7.49 11.68 9.98
C GLY A 120 6.23 10.80 9.98
N PRO A 121 5.03 11.42 10.07
CA PRO A 121 3.75 10.71 10.09
C PRO A 121 3.43 10.00 8.76
N PRO A 122 2.84 8.78 8.78
CA PRO A 122 2.67 7.95 7.59
C PRO A 122 1.40 8.29 6.79
N ARG A 123 1.12 9.57 6.54
CA ARG A 123 -0.16 10.04 5.95
C ARG A 123 -0.47 9.37 4.60
N THR A 124 0.49 9.31 3.68
CA THR A 124 0.29 8.67 2.37
C THR A 124 0.03 7.17 2.49
N LEU A 125 0.73 6.48 3.40
CA LEU A 125 0.52 5.05 3.63
C LEU A 125 -0.86 4.77 4.22
N LEU A 126 -1.33 5.62 5.14
CA LEU A 126 -2.68 5.54 5.70
C LEU A 126 -3.74 5.78 4.62
N HIS A 127 -3.56 6.77 3.74
CA HIS A 127 -4.50 6.99 2.62
C HIS A 127 -4.54 5.81 1.64
N MET A 128 -3.40 5.20 1.34
CA MET A 128 -3.37 3.97 0.55
C MET A 128 -4.12 2.83 1.25
N LEU A 129 -3.87 2.62 2.53
CA LEU A 129 -4.54 1.59 3.33
C LEU A 129 -6.05 1.85 3.48
N ASP A 130 -6.47 3.11 3.65
CA ASP A 130 -7.87 3.51 3.69
C ASP A 130 -8.60 3.20 2.37
N SER A 131 -7.88 3.25 1.26
CA SER A 131 -8.44 2.92 -0.05
C SER A 131 -8.48 1.43 -0.36
N LEU A 132 -7.87 0.58 0.49
CA LEU A 132 -7.85 -0.87 0.33
C LEU A 132 -9.28 -1.40 0.26
N ARG A 133 -9.55 -2.19 -0.79
CA ARG A 133 -10.77 -2.94 -0.99
C ARG A 133 -10.44 -4.42 -0.95
N VAL A 134 -11.24 -5.15 -0.19
CA VAL A 134 -11.16 -6.60 -0.04
C VAL A 134 -12.42 -7.17 -0.67
N ALA A 135 -12.27 -7.97 -1.72
CA ALA A 135 -13.37 -8.76 -2.24
C ALA A 135 -13.71 -9.85 -1.23
N ALA A 136 -15.01 -10.13 -1.08
CA ALA A 136 -15.44 -11.31 -0.34
C ALA A 136 -14.77 -12.55 -0.92
N SER A 137 -14.21 -13.40 -0.06
CA SER A 137 -13.81 -14.73 -0.49
C SER A 137 -15.03 -15.40 -1.09
N ALA A 138 -14.89 -15.97 -2.30
CA ALA A 138 -15.93 -16.86 -2.82
C ALA A 138 -16.06 -18.00 -1.81
N SER A 139 -17.21 -18.10 -1.16
CA SER A 139 -17.55 -19.25 -0.33
C SER A 139 -17.48 -20.48 -1.24
N ALA A 140 -16.54 -21.38 -0.99
CA ALA A 140 -16.54 -22.71 -1.56
C ALA A 140 -17.59 -23.57 -0.87
#